data_AF-A0A9D6QSH4-F1
#
_entry.id   AF-A0A9D6QSH4-F1
#
_cell.length_a   1.000
_cell.length_b   1.000
_cell.length_c   1.000
_cell.angle_alpha   90.00
_cell.angle_beta   90.00
_cell.angle_gamma   90.00
#
_symmetry.space_group_name_H-M   'P 1'
#
loop_
_entity.id
_entity.type
_entity.pdbx_description
1 polymer ?
#
loop_
_entity_poly.entity_id
_entity_poly.type
_entity_poly.pdbx_seq_one_letter_code
_entity_poly.pdbx_strand_id
1 'polypeptide(L)'
;MAYRNAERLNSTLNQLLDLSKLVSGRLVCRFHEVALSQLVQVSFDRFKTEAAKRKDKVTVSGKIAELPVILGDAPRLEKVVRSLFENAQRFSPAGSKLALKIVSKDETVSLELSNPVDESVGATSMKAIFGIFGQQEGILDRTHEGVGGSLAIAREVVRQHGGALEARLEDGAFTIRLTLPVLRSEAALGKVLESRMFALRTEVGAISLMILETRAPSLKTVHEAVKNALFRASDSVYDLPKTSQVAVVMDDCKKADAPKLVRRLLDSLGKDSTKALAGARVGVASFPDDGTEPEGLLKHARSTLVPLKEL
;
A
#
# COMPACT_ATOMS: atom_id res chain seq x y z
N MET A 1 30.66 14.03 14.57
CA MET A 1 30.49 14.27 13.11
C MET A 1 30.64 12.99 12.28
N ALA A 2 31.56 12.07 12.63
CA ALA A 2 31.73 10.78 11.92
C ALA A 2 30.45 9.93 11.80
N TYR A 3 29.63 9.86 12.85
CA TYR A 3 28.38 9.06 12.84
C TYR A 3 27.34 9.53 11.81
N ARG A 4 27.13 10.86 11.66
CA ARG A 4 26.18 11.41 10.67
C ARG A 4 26.67 11.21 9.22
N ASN A 5 27.98 11.21 9.01
CA ASN A 5 28.57 10.94 7.71
C ASN A 5 28.45 9.45 7.34
N ALA A 6 28.61 8.55 8.31
CA ALA A 6 28.38 7.12 8.13
C ALA A 6 26.90 6.82 7.81
N GLU A 7 25.93 7.44 8.49
CA GLU A 7 24.51 7.29 8.18
C GLU A 7 24.15 7.82 6.78
N ARG A 8 24.70 8.97 6.39
CA ARG A 8 24.50 9.51 5.04
C ARG A 8 25.04 8.56 3.97
N LEU A 9 26.26 8.05 4.15
CA LEU A 9 26.87 7.11 3.21
C LEU A 9 26.04 5.82 3.11
N ASN A 10 25.57 5.29 4.24
CA ASN A 10 24.76 4.09 4.28
C ASN A 10 23.38 4.31 3.61
N SER A 11 22.77 5.49 3.80
CA SER A 11 21.53 5.86 3.09
C SER A 11 21.74 5.90 1.58
N THR A 12 22.82 6.52 1.12
CA THR A 12 23.14 6.60 -0.32
C THR A 12 23.46 5.23 -0.93
N LEU A 13 24.20 4.36 -0.22
CA LEU A 13 24.46 2.99 -0.66
C LEU A 13 23.16 2.17 -0.77
N ASN A 14 22.28 2.28 0.21
CA ASN A 14 20.98 1.61 0.17
C ASN A 14 20.08 2.14 -0.97
N GLN A 15 20.14 3.43 -1.26
CA GLN A 15 19.43 4.02 -2.41
C GLN A 15 19.96 3.47 -3.75
N LEU A 16 21.28 3.34 -3.91
CA LEU A 16 21.90 2.73 -5.09
C LEU A 16 21.48 1.25 -5.24
N LEU A 17 21.43 0.51 -4.14
CA LEU A 17 20.98 -0.88 -4.13
C LEU A 17 19.50 -1.00 -4.49
N ASP A 18 18.65 -0.13 -3.94
CA ASP A 18 17.22 -0.07 -4.26
C ASP A 18 17.01 0.31 -5.73
N LEU A 19 17.81 1.23 -6.29
CA LEU A 19 17.80 1.56 -7.73
C LEU A 19 18.23 0.39 -8.60
N SER A 20 19.30 -0.33 -8.23
CA SER A 20 19.74 -1.53 -8.96
C SER A 20 18.67 -2.64 -8.94
N LYS A 21 18.00 -2.82 -7.80
CA LYS A 21 16.85 -3.73 -7.67
C LYS A 21 15.67 -3.28 -8.52
N LEU A 22 15.40 -1.98 -8.59
CA LEU A 22 14.34 -1.42 -9.42
C LEU A 22 14.62 -1.65 -10.91
N VAL A 23 15.82 -1.31 -11.39
CA VAL A 23 16.23 -1.50 -12.80
C VAL A 23 16.23 -2.98 -13.21
N SER A 24 16.58 -3.88 -12.29
CA SER A 24 16.55 -5.33 -12.54
C SER A 24 15.17 -5.98 -12.34
N GLY A 25 14.14 -5.21 -11.99
CA GLY A 25 12.80 -5.75 -11.69
C GLY A 25 12.74 -6.60 -10.42
N ARG A 26 13.76 -6.55 -9.56
CA ARG A 26 13.90 -7.32 -8.32
C ARG A 26 13.54 -6.52 -7.07
N LEU A 27 12.93 -5.34 -7.22
CA LEU A 27 12.41 -4.60 -6.08
C LEU A 27 11.13 -5.29 -5.61
N VAL A 28 11.21 -6.02 -4.50
CA VAL A 28 10.07 -6.79 -3.96
C VAL A 28 9.58 -6.15 -2.68
N CYS A 29 8.31 -5.74 -2.66
CA CYS A 29 7.62 -5.30 -1.44
C CYS A 29 7.09 -6.51 -0.66
N ARG A 30 7.21 -6.46 0.67
CA ARG A 30 6.66 -7.45 1.59
C ARG A 30 5.45 -6.86 2.31
N PHE A 31 4.26 -7.26 1.88
CA PHE A 31 3.00 -6.67 2.30
C PHE A 31 2.47 -7.24 3.61
N HIS A 32 2.17 -6.37 4.55
CA HIS A 32 1.54 -6.66 5.84
C HIS A 32 0.51 -5.57 6.18
N GLU A 33 -0.29 -5.75 7.22
CA GLU A 33 -1.11 -4.67 7.76
C GLU A 33 -0.21 -3.54 8.29
N VAL A 34 -0.43 -2.32 7.80
CA VAL A 34 0.31 -1.12 8.18
C VAL A 34 -0.67 -0.08 8.69
N ALA A 35 -0.54 0.28 9.97
CA ALA A 35 -1.22 1.44 10.54
C ALA A 35 -0.62 2.72 9.94
N LEU A 36 -1.22 3.20 8.84
CA LEU A 36 -0.69 4.35 8.09
C LEU A 36 -0.63 5.61 8.97
N SER A 37 -1.55 5.75 9.92
CA SER A 37 -1.54 6.82 10.92
C SER A 37 -0.23 6.87 11.70
N GLN A 38 0.22 5.74 12.25
CA GLN A 38 1.48 5.68 13.02
C GLN A 38 2.70 5.96 12.14
N LEU A 39 2.75 5.35 10.96
CA LEU A 39 3.86 5.51 10.01
C LEU A 39 4.01 6.97 9.56
N VAL A 40 2.90 7.61 9.18
CA VAL A 40 2.88 9.01 8.75
C VAL A 40 3.17 9.93 9.92
N GLN A 41 2.65 9.64 11.12
CA GLN A 41 2.89 10.46 12.32
C GLN A 41 4.38 10.54 12.65
N VAL A 42 5.09 9.41 12.69
CA VAL A 42 6.54 9.38 12.98
C VAL A 42 7.33 10.21 11.96
N SER A 43 7.00 10.06 10.68
CA SER A 43 7.66 10.82 9.61
C SER A 43 7.32 12.32 9.68
N PHE A 44 6.07 12.64 10.01
CA PHE A 44 5.57 14.01 10.11
C PHE A 44 6.16 14.76 11.30
N ASP A 45 6.34 14.10 12.46
CA ASP A 45 6.95 14.71 13.64
C ASP A 45 8.38 15.15 13.35
N ARG A 46 9.16 14.29 12.70
CA ARG A 46 10.52 14.63 12.23
C ARG A 46 10.50 15.79 11.24
N PHE A 47 9.60 15.74 10.24
CA PHE A 47 9.43 16.81 9.28
C PHE A 47 9.10 18.15 9.96
N LYS A 48 8.20 18.16 10.95
CA LYS A 48 7.81 19.34 11.71
C LYS A 48 8.98 19.91 12.51
N THR A 49 9.81 19.07 13.12
CA THR A 49 11.03 19.51 13.81
C THR A 49 12.01 20.19 12.86
N GLU A 50 12.26 19.63 11.68
CA GLU A 50 13.17 20.24 10.69
C GLU A 50 12.59 21.52 10.07
N ALA A 51 11.28 21.54 9.80
CA ALA A 51 10.56 22.72 9.31
C ALA A 51 10.66 23.88 10.32
N ALA A 52 10.52 23.61 11.62
CA ALA A 52 10.65 24.62 12.66
C ALA A 52 12.06 25.25 12.71
N LYS A 53 13.12 24.45 12.51
CA LYS A 53 14.50 24.97 12.42
C LYS A 53 14.70 25.92 11.24
N ARG A 54 13.98 25.68 10.13
CA ARG A 54 13.97 26.54 8.94
C ARG A 54 12.98 27.71 9.03
N LYS A 55 12.22 27.81 10.14
CA LYS A 55 11.12 28.77 10.35
C LYS A 55 9.95 28.60 9.37
N ASP A 56 9.81 27.43 8.77
CA ASP A 56 8.71 27.11 7.87
C ASP A 56 7.39 26.99 8.65
N LYS A 57 6.28 27.40 8.02
CA LYS A 57 4.92 27.30 8.57
C LYS A 57 4.21 26.09 7.99
N VAL A 58 4.06 25.04 8.78
CA VAL A 58 3.38 23.81 8.37
C VAL A 58 1.89 23.89 8.73
N THR A 59 1.01 23.73 7.74
CA THR A 59 -0.43 23.58 7.95
C THR A 59 -0.87 22.16 7.59
N VAL A 60 -1.82 21.61 8.35
CA VAL A 60 -2.39 20.29 8.08
C VAL A 60 -3.90 20.42 7.93
N SER A 61 -4.44 19.94 6.82
CA SER A 61 -5.88 19.80 6.58
C SER A 61 -6.23 18.32 6.61
N GLY A 62 -7.13 17.92 7.51
CA GLY A 62 -7.41 16.52 7.82
C GLY A 62 -6.68 16.02 9.06
N LYS A 63 -6.79 14.73 9.37
CA LYS A 63 -6.27 14.14 10.62
C LYS A 63 -5.41 12.92 10.33
N ILE A 64 -4.13 12.99 10.67
CA ILE A 64 -3.19 11.86 10.58
C ILE A 64 -3.69 10.68 11.42
N ALA A 65 -4.25 10.95 12.60
CA ALA A 65 -4.80 9.93 13.50
C ALA A 65 -5.97 9.12 12.89
N GLU A 66 -6.67 9.66 11.89
CA GLU A 66 -7.79 8.99 11.22
C GLU A 66 -7.36 8.26 9.93
N LEU A 67 -6.06 8.23 9.60
CA LEU A 67 -5.56 7.46 8.47
C LEU A 67 -5.83 5.96 8.69
N PRO A 68 -6.32 5.25 7.66
CA PRO A 68 -6.73 3.86 7.79
C PRO A 68 -5.53 2.92 7.90
N VAL A 69 -5.81 1.68 8.30
CA VAL A 69 -4.88 0.58 8.04
C VAL A 69 -4.89 0.30 6.55
N ILE A 70 -3.70 0.18 5.97
CA ILE A 70 -3.49 -0.23 4.59
C ILE A 70 -2.69 -1.52 4.57
N LEU A 71 -2.66 -2.16 3.42
CA LEU A 71 -1.67 -3.20 3.18
C LEU A 71 -0.42 -2.58 2.59
N GLY A 72 0.73 -2.88 3.16
CA GLY A 72 1.98 -2.38 2.63
C GLY A 72 3.24 -2.97 3.23
N ASP A 73 4.35 -2.63 2.62
CA ASP A 73 5.69 -2.81 3.16
C ASP A 73 6.03 -1.54 3.96
N ALA A 74 5.86 -1.61 5.29
CA ALA A 74 6.05 -0.46 6.17
C ALA A 74 7.42 0.23 5.99
N PRO A 75 8.57 -0.48 5.99
CA PRO A 75 9.87 0.14 5.72
C PRO A 75 9.94 0.89 4.39
N ARG A 76 9.33 0.36 3.32
CA ARG A 76 9.32 1.02 2.01
C ARG A 76 8.36 2.21 1.97
N LEU A 77 7.18 2.10 2.56
CA LEU A 77 6.22 3.19 2.67
C LEU A 77 6.76 4.33 3.54
N GLU A 78 7.49 4.03 4.61
CA GLU A 78 8.16 5.05 5.42
C GLU A 78 9.18 5.82 4.57
N LYS A 79 9.98 5.13 3.74
CA LYS A 79 10.88 5.78 2.78
C LYS A 79 10.13 6.67 1.79
N VAL A 80 8.98 6.23 1.28
CA VAL A 80 8.11 7.03 0.39
C VAL A 80 7.68 8.30 1.10
N VAL A 81 7.02 8.18 2.26
CA VAL A 81 6.47 9.33 3.01
C VAL A 81 7.57 10.31 3.39
N ARG A 82 8.72 9.80 3.86
CA ARG A 82 9.88 10.63 4.16
C ARG A 82 10.40 11.35 2.92
N SER A 83 10.47 10.68 1.77
CA SER A 83 10.89 11.31 0.52
C SER A 83 9.96 12.47 0.12
N LEU A 84 8.65 12.38 0.39
CA LEU A 84 7.72 13.49 0.13
C LEU A 84 8.08 14.71 0.97
N PHE A 85 8.24 14.50 2.28
CA PHE A 85 8.57 15.56 3.23
C PHE A 85 9.94 16.20 2.96
N GLU A 86 10.96 15.38 2.68
CA GLU A 86 12.30 15.85 2.32
C GLU A 86 12.28 16.68 1.03
N ASN A 87 11.51 16.26 0.03
CA ASN A 87 11.36 17.03 -1.20
C ASN A 87 10.72 18.40 -0.95
N ALA A 88 9.65 18.47 -0.16
CA ALA A 88 9.00 19.74 0.14
C ALA A 88 9.95 20.72 0.87
N GLN A 89 10.80 20.24 1.78
CA GLN A 89 11.80 21.10 2.43
C GLN A 89 12.91 21.51 1.48
N ARG A 90 13.41 20.57 0.66
CA ARG A 90 14.51 20.81 -0.27
C ARG A 90 14.17 21.86 -1.31
N PHE A 91 12.94 21.86 -1.83
CA PHE A 91 12.52 22.72 -2.92
C PHE A 91 11.78 23.99 -2.48
N SER A 92 11.58 24.19 -1.19
CA SER A 92 11.01 25.43 -0.65
C SER A 92 12.11 26.37 -0.14
N PRO A 93 11.97 27.70 -0.29
CA PRO A 93 12.77 28.66 0.47
C PRO A 93 12.56 28.50 1.99
N ALA A 94 13.53 28.91 2.80
CA ALA A 94 13.35 28.93 4.26
C ALA A 94 12.27 29.96 4.67
N GLY A 95 11.44 29.62 5.65
CA GLY A 95 10.31 30.46 6.07
C GLY A 95 9.03 30.24 5.25
N SER A 96 9.00 29.21 4.41
CA SER A 96 7.90 28.93 3.50
C SER A 96 6.67 28.36 4.21
N LYS A 97 5.51 28.50 3.56
CA LYS A 97 4.28 27.81 3.98
C LYS A 97 4.22 26.44 3.32
N LEU A 98 4.21 25.37 4.11
CA LEU A 98 4.09 23.99 3.65
C LEU A 98 2.71 23.46 4.07
N ALA A 99 1.93 22.93 3.14
CA ALA A 99 0.57 22.48 3.39
C ALA A 99 0.46 20.97 3.16
N LEU A 100 0.10 20.20 4.18
CA LEU A 100 -0.25 18.80 4.08
C LEU A 100 -1.77 18.66 4.11
N LYS A 101 -2.36 18.12 3.05
CA LYS A 101 -3.77 17.78 2.96
C LYS A 101 -3.93 16.27 2.97
N ILE A 102 -4.81 15.78 3.84
CA ILE A 102 -5.12 14.38 4.00
C ILE A 102 -6.58 14.17 3.62
N VAL A 103 -6.81 13.30 2.64
CA VAL A 103 -8.16 12.93 2.21
C VAL A 103 -8.28 11.42 2.24
N SER A 104 -9.14 10.92 3.11
CA SER A 104 -9.57 9.52 3.12
C SER A 104 -10.97 9.48 2.52
N LYS A 105 -11.12 8.86 1.34
CA LYS A 105 -12.41 8.77 0.64
C LYS A 105 -12.53 7.43 -0.05
N ASP A 106 -13.70 6.81 0.11
CA ASP A 106 -14.08 5.54 -0.50
C ASP A 106 -13.04 4.43 -0.20
N GLU A 107 -12.33 3.97 -1.23
CA GLU A 107 -11.34 2.89 -1.18
C GLU A 107 -9.89 3.40 -1.19
N THR A 108 -9.68 4.71 -1.05
CA THR A 108 -8.34 5.31 -1.14
C THR A 108 -8.07 6.31 -0.03
N VAL A 109 -6.80 6.42 0.32
CA VAL A 109 -6.28 7.48 1.17
C VAL A 109 -5.21 8.25 0.41
N SER A 110 -5.25 9.57 0.51
CA SER A 110 -4.28 10.44 -0.13
C SER A 110 -3.61 11.40 0.83
N LEU A 111 -2.32 11.59 0.62
CA LEU A 111 -1.47 12.59 1.26
C LEU A 111 -0.99 13.53 0.16
N GLU A 112 -1.49 14.76 0.19
CA GLU A 112 -1.11 15.81 -0.74
C GLU A 112 -0.26 16.85 -0.01
N LEU A 113 1.00 17.00 -0.42
CA LEU A 113 1.93 17.94 0.16
C LEU A 113 2.23 19.04 -0.85
N SER A 114 1.93 20.29 -0.48
CA SER A 114 2.11 21.46 -1.31
C SER A 114 3.10 22.44 -0.69
N ASN A 115 4.00 23.00 -1.50
CA ASN A 115 5.00 23.97 -1.09
C ASN A 115 5.27 25.01 -2.19
N PRO A 116 5.63 26.25 -1.84
CA PRO A 116 6.16 27.20 -2.82
C PRO A 116 7.54 26.71 -3.31
N VAL A 117 7.88 27.07 -4.54
CA VAL A 117 9.20 26.82 -5.13
C VAL A 117 9.87 28.14 -5.51
N ASP A 118 11.20 28.18 -5.44
CA ASP A 118 11.98 29.34 -5.90
C ASP A 118 12.11 29.32 -7.43
N GLU A 119 12.17 30.50 -8.06
CA GLU A 119 12.43 30.67 -9.50
C GLU A 119 13.80 30.08 -9.89
N SER A 120 14.74 30.04 -8.93
CA SER A 120 16.08 29.48 -9.08
C SER A 120 16.12 27.96 -9.18
N VAL A 121 15.05 27.25 -8.79
CA VAL A 121 14.87 25.81 -9.06
C VAL A 121 14.49 25.69 -10.54
N GLY A 122 15.49 25.84 -11.41
CA GLY A 122 15.30 26.05 -12.84
C GLY A 122 14.30 25.10 -13.50
N ALA A 123 13.58 25.62 -14.50
CA ALA A 123 12.55 24.91 -15.26
C ALA A 123 13.00 23.52 -15.76
N THR A 124 14.30 23.30 -15.96
CA THR A 124 14.91 22.03 -16.39
C THR A 124 14.87 20.95 -15.30
N SER A 125 15.14 21.29 -14.02
CA SER A 125 15.11 20.35 -12.90
C SER A 125 13.68 19.94 -12.55
N MET A 126 12.75 20.89 -12.63
CA MET A 126 11.33 20.61 -12.45
C MET A 126 10.74 19.83 -13.61
N LYS A 127 11.13 20.10 -14.86
CA LYS A 127 10.76 19.28 -16.03
C LYS A 127 11.25 17.83 -15.93
N ALA A 128 12.39 17.55 -15.29
CA ALA A 128 12.85 16.18 -15.07
C ALA A 128 12.00 15.44 -14.02
N ILE A 129 11.60 16.15 -12.96
CA ILE A 129 10.62 15.65 -11.97
C ILE A 129 9.28 15.41 -12.68
N PHE A 130 8.74 16.40 -13.42
CA PHE A 130 7.50 16.27 -14.21
C PHE A 130 7.57 15.23 -15.33
N GLY A 131 8.72 15.02 -15.96
CA GLY A 131 8.93 13.98 -16.98
C GLY A 131 8.90 12.56 -16.41
N ILE A 132 9.17 12.41 -15.11
CA ILE A 132 8.90 11.17 -14.36
C ILE A 132 7.42 11.06 -13.96
N PHE A 133 6.61 12.14 -14.01
CA PHE A 133 5.20 12.15 -13.55
C PHE A 133 4.16 12.48 -14.64
N GLY A 134 4.59 12.70 -15.88
CA GLY A 134 3.76 13.02 -17.04
C GLY A 134 3.61 11.83 -17.98
N GLN A 135 2.49 11.82 -18.71
CA GLN A 135 2.02 10.76 -19.62
C GLN A 135 3.10 10.04 -20.44
N GLN A 136 2.86 8.73 -20.64
CA GLN A 136 3.51 7.79 -21.56
C GLN A 136 4.68 6.94 -21.05
N GLU A 137 4.70 5.74 -21.62
CA GLU A 137 5.51 4.56 -21.34
C GLU A 137 7.02 4.83 -21.49
N GLY A 138 7.83 4.20 -20.64
CA GLY A 138 9.29 4.12 -20.79
C GLY A 138 10.08 4.94 -19.77
N ILE A 139 10.40 4.35 -18.62
CA ILE A 139 11.24 4.96 -17.59
C ILE A 139 12.46 4.07 -17.38
N LEU A 140 13.53 4.25 -18.15
CA LEU A 140 14.84 3.68 -17.82
C LEU A 140 16.04 4.59 -18.11
N ASP A 141 15.92 5.67 -18.87
CA ASP A 141 17.09 6.52 -19.16
C ASP A 141 17.00 7.86 -18.45
N ARG A 142 17.72 7.96 -17.32
CA ARG A 142 18.59 9.11 -16.93
C ARG A 142 19.01 8.98 -15.46
N THR A 143 20.11 8.28 -15.25
CA THR A 143 20.91 8.29 -14.02
C THR A 143 21.95 9.40 -14.08
N HIS A 144 21.60 10.63 -13.70
CA HIS A 144 22.62 11.63 -13.33
C HIS A 144 22.15 12.48 -12.15
N GLU A 145 22.99 12.48 -11.11
CA GLU A 145 23.07 13.40 -9.97
C GLU A 145 21.81 13.61 -9.10
N GLY A 146 21.78 12.92 -7.96
CA GLY A 146 21.33 13.44 -6.65
C GLY A 146 19.87 13.90 -6.45
N VAL A 147 19.01 13.84 -7.48
CA VAL A 147 17.66 14.42 -7.45
C VAL A 147 16.56 13.48 -7.97
N GLY A 148 16.86 12.55 -8.89
CA GLY A 148 15.81 11.77 -9.58
C GLY A 148 15.46 10.39 -8.99
N GLY A 149 16.38 9.76 -8.24
CA GLY A 149 16.23 8.34 -7.88
C GLY A 149 15.22 8.05 -6.76
N SER A 150 15.11 8.92 -5.76
CA SER A 150 14.24 8.69 -4.59
C SER A 150 12.76 8.68 -4.97
N LEU A 151 12.35 9.59 -5.84
CA LEU A 151 10.98 9.68 -6.34
C LEU A 151 10.65 8.58 -7.35
N ALA A 152 11.61 8.13 -8.16
CA ALA A 152 11.43 6.96 -9.03
C ALA A 152 11.22 5.67 -8.21
N ILE A 153 12.04 5.44 -7.18
CA ILE A 153 11.83 4.33 -6.24
C ILE A 153 10.49 4.49 -5.53
N ALA A 154 10.16 5.70 -5.06
CA ALA A 154 8.90 5.94 -4.38
C ALA A 154 7.70 5.62 -5.28
N ARG A 155 7.74 6.03 -6.56
CA ARG A 155 6.71 5.72 -7.54
C ARG A 155 6.56 4.21 -7.74
N GLU A 156 7.65 3.47 -7.89
CA GLU A 156 7.59 2.02 -8.07
C GLU A 156 7.06 1.31 -6.82
N VAL A 157 7.50 1.73 -5.63
CA VAL A 157 6.94 1.23 -4.37
C VAL A 157 5.45 1.48 -4.33
N VAL A 158 5.01 2.71 -4.58
CA VAL A 158 3.58 3.09 -4.56
C VAL A 158 2.78 2.30 -5.61
N ARG A 159 3.34 2.09 -6.80
CA ARG A 159 2.74 1.26 -7.86
C ARG A 159 2.58 -0.18 -7.43
N GLN A 160 3.59 -0.77 -6.79
CA GLN A 160 3.49 -2.13 -6.21
C GLN A 160 2.43 -2.19 -5.11
N HIS A 161 2.18 -1.09 -4.40
CA HIS A 161 1.09 -0.97 -3.42
C HIS A 161 -0.29 -0.70 -4.06
N GLY A 162 -0.40 -0.69 -5.39
CA GLY A 162 -1.65 -0.42 -6.10
C GLY A 162 -2.09 1.05 -6.02
N GLY A 163 -1.17 1.93 -5.61
CA GLY A 163 -1.39 3.35 -5.48
C GLY A 163 -0.88 4.15 -6.69
N ALA A 164 -0.99 5.47 -6.57
CA ALA A 164 -0.46 6.42 -7.53
C ALA A 164 0.36 7.50 -6.82
N LEU A 165 1.41 7.96 -7.47
CA LEU A 165 2.21 9.10 -7.04
C LEU A 165 2.22 10.13 -8.17
N GLU A 166 1.62 11.29 -7.91
CA GLU A 166 1.40 12.35 -8.90
C GLU A 166 2.07 13.63 -8.42
N ALA A 167 2.58 14.44 -9.35
CA ALA A 167 3.17 15.74 -9.04
C ALA A 167 2.64 16.80 -10.00
N ARG A 168 2.35 18.00 -9.48
CA ARG A 168 1.88 19.16 -10.25
C ARG A 168 2.54 20.45 -9.76
N LEU A 169 2.83 21.38 -10.68
CA LEU A 169 3.24 22.74 -10.37
C LEU A 169 2.18 23.67 -10.97
N GLU A 170 1.42 24.30 -10.10
CA GLU A 170 0.35 25.23 -10.44
C GLU A 170 0.55 26.48 -9.61
N ASP A 171 0.45 27.66 -10.23
CA ASP A 171 0.50 28.96 -9.55
C ASP A 171 1.72 29.16 -8.62
N GLY A 172 2.89 28.62 -9.01
CA GLY A 172 4.12 28.71 -8.23
C GLY A 172 4.19 27.77 -7.02
N ALA A 173 3.20 26.89 -6.84
CA ALA A 173 3.17 25.87 -5.80
C ALA A 173 3.40 24.47 -6.39
N PHE A 174 4.42 23.80 -5.90
CA PHE A 174 4.68 22.39 -6.21
C PHE A 174 3.90 21.50 -5.25
N THR A 175 3.18 20.54 -5.82
CA THR A 175 2.29 19.65 -5.07
C THR A 175 2.58 18.22 -5.47
N ILE A 176 2.92 17.36 -4.50
CA ILE A 176 2.99 15.91 -4.69
C ILE A 176 1.81 15.26 -3.98
N ARG A 177 1.09 14.40 -4.69
CA ARG A 177 -0.02 13.60 -4.17
C ARG A 177 0.36 12.13 -4.19
N LEU A 178 0.42 11.53 -3.01
CA LEU A 178 0.47 10.10 -2.80
C LEU A 178 -0.95 9.59 -2.58
N THR A 179 -1.38 8.62 -3.38
CA THR A 179 -2.65 7.91 -3.22
C THR A 179 -2.37 6.44 -3.00
N LEU A 180 -2.92 5.87 -1.94
CA LEU A 180 -2.79 4.45 -1.61
C LEU A 180 -4.18 3.83 -1.46
N PRO A 181 -4.38 2.59 -1.92
CA PRO A 181 -5.60 1.87 -1.64
C PRO A 181 -5.69 1.57 -0.13
N VAL A 182 -6.89 1.66 0.41
CA VAL A 182 -7.16 1.16 1.75
C VAL A 182 -7.18 -0.37 1.72
N LEU A 183 -6.96 -1.01 2.87
CA LEU A 183 -6.95 -2.48 3.02
C LEU A 183 -8.21 -3.17 2.43
N ARG A 184 -9.30 -2.43 2.25
CA ARG A 184 -10.60 -2.90 1.76
C ARG A 184 -10.82 -2.66 0.25
N SER A 185 -9.83 -2.93 -0.60
CA SER A 185 -9.98 -2.78 -2.05
C SER A 185 -9.47 -4.00 -2.82
N GLU A 186 -10.09 -4.30 -3.96
CA GLU A 186 -9.68 -5.41 -4.83
C GLU A 186 -8.27 -5.20 -5.42
N ALA A 187 -7.91 -3.94 -5.70
CA ALA A 187 -6.57 -3.58 -6.14
C ALA A 187 -5.51 -3.90 -5.07
N ALA A 188 -5.80 -3.61 -3.78
CA ALA A 188 -4.91 -3.98 -2.70
C ALA A 188 -4.77 -5.51 -2.61
N LEU A 189 -5.88 -6.25 -2.68
CA LEU A 189 -5.88 -7.72 -2.65
C LEU A 189 -5.03 -8.33 -3.77
N GLY A 190 -5.15 -7.83 -5.01
CA GLY A 190 -4.33 -8.27 -6.13
C GLY A 190 -2.82 -8.12 -5.83
N LYS A 191 -2.42 -7.00 -5.25
CA LYS A 191 -1.02 -6.76 -4.85
C LYS A 191 -0.53 -7.63 -3.70
N VAL A 192 -1.40 -8.00 -2.75
CA VAL A 192 -1.08 -9.03 -1.74
C VAL A 192 -0.65 -10.31 -2.44
N LEU A 193 -1.50 -10.77 -3.36
CA LEU A 193 -1.34 -12.05 -4.02
C LEU A 193 -0.07 -12.03 -4.87
N GLU A 194 0.17 -10.95 -5.65
CA GLU A 194 1.43 -10.80 -6.40
C GLU A 194 2.66 -10.96 -5.51
N SER A 195 2.70 -10.25 -4.38
CA SER A 195 3.84 -10.27 -3.46
C SER A 195 4.04 -11.65 -2.83
N ARG A 196 2.98 -12.26 -2.32
CA ARG A 196 3.06 -13.57 -1.67
C ARG A 196 3.43 -14.66 -2.67
N MET A 197 2.81 -14.66 -3.84
CA MET A 197 3.13 -15.61 -4.92
C MET A 197 4.57 -15.44 -5.41
N PHE A 198 5.07 -14.20 -5.48
CA PHE A 198 6.46 -13.94 -5.81
C PHE A 198 7.43 -14.46 -4.72
N ALA A 199 7.13 -14.25 -3.43
CA ALA A 199 7.96 -14.77 -2.34
C ALA A 199 8.05 -16.31 -2.37
N LEU A 200 6.96 -16.97 -2.74
CA LEU A 200 6.90 -18.42 -2.93
C LEU A 200 7.57 -18.92 -4.21
N ARG A 201 8.10 -18.05 -5.10
CA ARG A 201 8.97 -18.52 -6.19
C ARG A 201 10.35 -18.94 -5.69
N THR A 202 10.76 -18.47 -4.52
CA THR A 202 12.06 -18.76 -3.90
C THR A 202 11.98 -19.76 -2.74
N GLU A 203 10.78 -20.16 -2.33
CA GLU A 203 10.51 -21.05 -1.19
C GLU A 203 9.43 -22.08 -1.56
N VAL A 204 9.38 -23.23 -0.88
CA VAL A 204 8.31 -24.22 -1.10
C VAL A 204 7.11 -23.84 -0.24
N GLY A 205 5.97 -23.55 -0.86
CA GLY A 205 4.71 -23.25 -0.14
C GLY A 205 3.53 -23.04 -1.07
N ALA A 206 2.35 -22.83 -0.49
CA ALA A 206 1.10 -22.57 -1.20
C ALA A 206 0.34 -21.40 -0.57
N ILE A 207 -0.41 -20.66 -1.37
CA ILE A 207 -1.35 -19.63 -0.88
C ILE A 207 -2.75 -20.07 -1.25
N SER A 208 -3.65 -20.09 -0.29
CA SER A 208 -5.07 -20.29 -0.57
C SER A 208 -5.82 -18.97 -0.46
N LEU A 209 -6.52 -18.59 -1.52
CA LEU A 209 -7.47 -17.49 -1.54
C LEU A 209 -8.88 -18.05 -1.40
N MET A 210 -9.59 -17.62 -0.35
CA MET A 210 -11.00 -17.91 -0.15
C MET A 210 -11.81 -16.64 -0.39
N ILE A 211 -12.84 -16.72 -1.23
CA ILE A 211 -13.80 -15.64 -1.45
C ILE A 211 -15.11 -16.06 -0.81
N LEU A 212 -15.58 -15.25 0.14
CA LEU A 212 -16.88 -15.38 0.77
C LEU A 212 -17.78 -14.27 0.23
N GLU A 213 -18.79 -14.64 -0.52
CA GLU A 213 -19.82 -13.73 -0.98
C GLU A 213 -21.00 -13.76 0.00
N THR A 214 -21.44 -12.58 0.44
CA THR A 214 -22.49 -12.45 1.45
C THR A 214 -23.55 -11.44 1.05
N ARG A 215 -24.77 -11.67 1.52
CA ARG A 215 -25.89 -10.71 1.45
C ARG A 215 -26.06 -9.94 2.76
N ALA A 216 -25.09 -10.03 3.66
CA ALA A 216 -25.11 -9.33 4.93
C ALA A 216 -25.25 -7.80 4.72
N PRO A 217 -26.03 -7.11 5.57
CA PRO A 217 -26.16 -5.66 5.48
C PRO A 217 -24.86 -4.90 5.82
N SER A 218 -23.90 -5.57 6.47
CA SER A 218 -22.61 -4.99 6.84
C SER A 218 -21.49 -6.02 6.68
N LEU A 219 -20.49 -5.69 5.85
CA LEU A 219 -19.27 -6.50 5.72
C LEU A 219 -18.43 -6.49 7.00
N LYS A 220 -18.53 -5.46 7.85
CA LYS A 220 -17.74 -5.38 9.09
C LYS A 220 -18.01 -6.54 10.04
N THR A 221 -19.27 -6.94 10.17
CA THR A 221 -19.64 -8.06 11.06
C THR A 221 -19.05 -9.38 10.55
N VAL A 222 -19.06 -9.56 9.22
CA VAL A 222 -18.47 -10.74 8.57
C VAL A 222 -16.95 -10.71 8.68
N HIS A 223 -16.34 -9.55 8.48
CA HIS A 223 -14.89 -9.33 8.63
C HIS A 223 -14.39 -9.78 10.00
N GLU A 224 -15.01 -9.28 11.08
CA GLU A 224 -14.59 -9.60 12.45
C GLU A 224 -14.74 -11.10 12.75
N ALA A 225 -15.82 -11.72 12.26
CA ALA A 225 -16.02 -13.15 12.41
C ALA A 225 -14.95 -13.98 11.68
N VAL A 226 -14.63 -13.61 10.45
CA VAL A 226 -13.56 -14.27 9.67
C VAL A 226 -12.22 -14.06 10.35
N LYS A 227 -11.94 -12.84 10.83
CA LYS A 227 -10.69 -12.49 11.53
C LYS A 227 -10.49 -13.33 12.78
N ASN A 228 -11.55 -13.57 13.55
CA ASN A 228 -11.51 -14.44 14.73
C ASN A 228 -11.35 -15.94 14.40
N ALA A 229 -11.68 -16.33 13.17
CA ALA A 229 -11.60 -17.72 12.71
C ALA A 229 -10.25 -18.09 12.05
N LEU A 230 -9.39 -17.10 11.76
CA LEU A 230 -8.11 -17.30 11.07
C LEU A 230 -7.20 -18.32 11.78
N PHE A 231 -6.36 -19.01 11.00
CA PHE A 231 -5.45 -20.03 11.54
C PHE A 231 -4.17 -19.41 12.07
N ARG A 232 -3.67 -18.39 11.37
CA ARG A 232 -2.33 -17.83 11.57
C ARG A 232 -2.38 -16.32 11.60
N ALA A 233 -1.39 -15.71 12.25
CA ALA A 233 -1.22 -14.26 12.28
C ALA A 233 -0.84 -13.67 10.89
N SER A 234 -0.35 -14.51 9.97
CA SER A 234 -0.03 -14.13 8.59
C SER A 234 -1.23 -14.18 7.65
N ASP A 235 -2.31 -14.87 8.05
CA ASP A 235 -3.56 -14.86 7.29
C ASP A 235 -4.15 -13.46 7.32
N SER A 236 -4.81 -13.06 6.25
CA SER A 236 -5.32 -11.68 6.12
C SER A 236 -6.70 -11.67 5.49
N VAL A 237 -7.55 -10.77 5.98
CA VAL A 237 -8.95 -10.63 5.56
C VAL A 237 -9.14 -9.28 4.87
N TYR A 238 -9.80 -9.29 3.73
CA TYR A 238 -10.03 -8.14 2.87
C TYR A 238 -11.51 -7.98 2.61
N ASP A 239 -12.06 -6.81 2.89
CA ASP A 239 -13.43 -6.50 2.51
C ASP A 239 -13.44 -6.00 1.07
N LEU A 240 -14.33 -6.54 0.24
CA LEU A 240 -14.57 -6.14 -1.14
C LEU A 240 -15.99 -5.57 -1.24
N PRO A 241 -16.19 -4.30 -0.83
CA PRO A 241 -17.53 -3.69 -0.69
C PRO A 241 -18.27 -3.58 -2.02
N LYS A 242 -17.57 -3.32 -3.13
CA LYS A 242 -18.19 -3.22 -4.47
C LYS A 242 -18.88 -4.51 -4.92
N THR A 243 -18.37 -5.65 -4.48
CA THR A 243 -18.88 -6.98 -4.86
C THR A 243 -19.58 -7.70 -3.72
N SER A 244 -19.78 -7.05 -2.56
CA SER A 244 -20.31 -7.67 -1.33
C SER A 244 -19.58 -8.97 -0.96
N GLN A 245 -18.25 -8.98 -1.13
CA GLN A 245 -17.40 -10.13 -0.87
C GLN A 245 -16.42 -9.84 0.28
N VAL A 246 -15.96 -10.88 0.94
CA VAL A 246 -14.82 -10.89 1.84
C VAL A 246 -13.82 -11.89 1.30
N ALA A 247 -12.59 -11.45 1.05
CA ALA A 247 -11.50 -12.30 0.63
C ALA A 247 -10.60 -12.65 1.81
N VAL A 248 -10.18 -13.89 1.89
CA VAL A 248 -9.24 -14.38 2.90
C VAL A 248 -8.03 -14.95 2.19
N VAL A 249 -6.87 -14.38 2.48
CA VAL A 249 -5.60 -14.88 1.97
C VAL A 249 -4.93 -15.67 3.09
N MET A 250 -4.79 -16.97 2.88
CA MET A 250 -4.21 -17.91 3.83
C MET A 250 -2.83 -18.35 3.34
N ASP A 251 -1.80 -18.08 4.15
CA ASP A 251 -0.43 -18.49 3.83
C ASP A 251 -0.18 -19.92 4.24
N ASP A 252 0.65 -20.63 3.48
CA ASP A 252 1.07 -22.01 3.73
C ASP A 252 -0.13 -22.95 3.99
N CYS A 253 -1.18 -22.74 3.20
CA CYS A 253 -2.47 -23.39 3.36
C CYS A 253 -2.86 -24.00 2.01
N LYS A 254 -3.17 -25.31 2.00
CA LYS A 254 -3.64 -25.99 0.78
C LYS A 254 -5.14 -25.81 0.65
N LYS A 255 -5.67 -25.96 -0.58
CA LYS A 255 -7.11 -25.93 -0.86
C LYS A 255 -7.93 -26.84 0.07
N ALA A 256 -7.36 -27.99 0.46
CA ALA A 256 -8.00 -28.96 1.37
C ALA A 256 -8.18 -28.47 2.82
N ASP A 257 -7.50 -27.41 3.23
CA ASP A 257 -7.59 -26.84 4.58
C ASP A 257 -8.67 -25.75 4.69
N ALA A 258 -9.16 -25.22 3.57
CA ALA A 258 -10.19 -24.18 3.55
C ALA A 258 -11.53 -24.59 4.22
N PRO A 259 -12.03 -25.85 4.09
CA PRO A 259 -13.20 -26.30 4.85
C PRO A 259 -13.02 -26.21 6.37
N LYS A 260 -11.79 -26.35 6.88
CA LYS A 260 -11.50 -26.19 8.31
C LYS A 260 -11.72 -24.73 8.75
N LEU A 261 -11.41 -23.75 7.89
CA LEU A 261 -11.64 -22.33 8.19
C LEU A 261 -13.15 -22.07 8.24
N VAL A 262 -13.88 -22.60 7.27
CA VAL A 262 -15.35 -22.49 7.21
C VAL A 262 -15.99 -23.06 8.48
N ARG A 263 -15.55 -24.23 8.94
CA ARG A 263 -16.03 -24.81 10.21
C ARG A 263 -15.73 -23.91 11.40
N ARG A 264 -14.49 -23.44 11.55
CA ARG A 264 -14.13 -22.49 12.62
C ARG A 264 -14.94 -21.20 12.58
N LEU A 265 -15.18 -20.70 11.38
CA LEU A 265 -15.97 -19.50 11.16
C LEU A 265 -17.43 -19.74 11.59
N LEU A 266 -18.04 -20.85 11.19
CA LEU A 266 -19.37 -21.26 11.66
C LEU A 266 -19.42 -21.48 13.18
N ASP A 267 -18.37 -22.04 13.80
CA ASP A 267 -18.28 -22.25 15.25
C ASP A 267 -18.13 -20.93 16.03
N SER A 268 -17.34 -19.98 15.48
CA SER A 268 -17.14 -18.64 16.05
C SER A 268 -18.40 -17.77 15.96
N LEU A 269 -19.22 -18.01 14.94
CA LEU A 269 -20.46 -17.32 14.69
C LEU A 269 -21.58 -18.03 15.44
N GLY A 270 -21.84 -17.60 16.67
CA GLY A 270 -22.96 -18.11 17.47
C GLY A 270 -24.33 -18.02 16.76
N LYS A 271 -25.37 -18.57 17.40
CA LYS A 271 -26.72 -18.74 16.80
C LYS A 271 -27.32 -17.47 16.16
N ASP A 272 -27.02 -16.26 16.65
CA ASP A 272 -27.55 -15.01 16.09
C ASP A 272 -26.86 -14.54 14.80
N SER A 273 -25.60 -14.94 14.57
CA SER A 273 -24.82 -14.49 13.42
C SER A 273 -24.92 -15.42 12.21
N THR A 274 -25.52 -16.61 12.36
CA THR A 274 -25.88 -17.49 11.25
C THR A 274 -26.89 -16.86 10.28
N LYS A 275 -27.67 -15.86 10.72
CA LYS A 275 -28.49 -15.02 9.83
C LYS A 275 -27.66 -14.12 8.91
N ALA A 276 -26.50 -13.64 9.36
CA ALA A 276 -25.63 -12.77 8.56
C ALA A 276 -24.91 -13.54 7.44
N LEU A 277 -24.70 -14.84 7.60
CA LEU A 277 -24.16 -15.73 6.57
C LEU A 277 -25.24 -16.59 5.89
N ALA A 278 -26.52 -16.32 6.14
CA ALA A 278 -27.61 -17.04 5.50
C ALA A 278 -27.58 -16.79 3.98
N GLY A 279 -27.32 -17.85 3.22
CA GLY A 279 -27.17 -17.76 1.76
C GLY A 279 -25.81 -17.25 1.30
N ALA A 280 -24.81 -17.19 2.19
CA ALA A 280 -23.43 -16.91 1.79
C ALA A 280 -22.88 -18.04 0.89
N ARG A 281 -22.06 -17.66 -0.08
CA ARG A 281 -21.36 -18.58 -0.97
C ARG A 281 -19.86 -18.46 -0.74
N VAL A 282 -19.14 -19.58 -0.83
CA VAL A 282 -17.70 -19.63 -0.65
C VAL A 282 -17.07 -20.33 -1.85
N GLY A 283 -15.99 -19.75 -2.35
CA GLY A 283 -15.15 -20.34 -3.37
C GLY A 283 -13.69 -20.24 -2.95
N VAL A 284 -12.88 -21.20 -3.39
CA VAL A 284 -11.49 -21.33 -2.95
C VAL A 284 -10.60 -21.60 -4.16
N ALA A 285 -9.48 -20.90 -4.24
CA ALA A 285 -8.41 -21.15 -5.19
C ALA A 285 -7.07 -21.22 -4.46
N SER A 286 -6.15 -22.06 -4.93
CA SER A 286 -4.81 -22.20 -4.38
C SER A 286 -3.75 -21.86 -5.43
N PHE A 287 -2.74 -21.07 -5.08
CA PHE A 287 -1.51 -20.95 -5.85
C PHE A 287 -0.54 -22.06 -5.40
N PRO A 288 0.16 -22.73 -6.33
CA PRO A 288 0.14 -22.53 -7.79
C PRO A 288 -0.94 -23.32 -8.56
N ASP A 289 -1.69 -24.21 -7.91
CA ASP A 289 -2.53 -25.23 -8.58
C ASP A 289 -3.68 -24.66 -9.44
N ASP A 290 -4.38 -23.64 -8.96
CA ASP A 290 -5.59 -23.07 -9.58
C ASP A 290 -5.31 -21.78 -10.39
N GLY A 291 -4.06 -21.29 -10.37
CA GLY A 291 -3.64 -20.10 -11.08
C GLY A 291 -2.25 -19.61 -10.66
N THR A 292 -1.51 -19.03 -11.60
CA THR A 292 -0.15 -18.51 -11.40
C THR A 292 -0.08 -16.98 -11.31
N GLU A 293 -1.21 -16.31 -11.49
CA GLU A 293 -1.37 -14.86 -11.38
C GLU A 293 -2.58 -14.48 -10.50
N PRO A 294 -2.55 -13.32 -9.82
CA PRO A 294 -3.62 -12.87 -8.93
C PRO A 294 -5.01 -12.86 -9.56
N GLU A 295 -5.12 -12.34 -10.79
CA GLU A 295 -6.40 -12.25 -11.51
C GLU A 295 -6.95 -13.64 -11.81
N GLY A 296 -6.08 -14.58 -12.20
CA GLY A 296 -6.45 -15.98 -12.40
C GLY A 296 -6.95 -16.62 -11.11
N LEU A 297 -6.27 -16.37 -10.00
CA LEU A 297 -6.65 -16.91 -8.69
C LEU A 297 -8.01 -16.35 -8.22
N LEU A 298 -8.23 -15.04 -8.36
CA LEU A 298 -9.50 -14.38 -8.03
C LEU A 298 -10.65 -14.90 -8.90
N LYS A 299 -10.42 -15.04 -10.21
CA LYS A 299 -11.40 -15.57 -11.15
C LYS A 299 -11.75 -17.02 -10.82
N HIS A 300 -10.76 -17.84 -10.51
CA HIS A 300 -10.97 -19.24 -10.14
C HIS A 300 -11.80 -19.34 -8.85
N ALA A 301 -11.40 -18.60 -7.79
CA ALA A 301 -12.12 -18.61 -6.53
C ALA A 301 -13.60 -18.22 -6.73
N ARG A 302 -13.88 -17.19 -7.53
CA ARG A 302 -15.26 -16.79 -7.88
C ARG A 302 -16.02 -17.84 -8.71
N SER A 303 -15.34 -18.56 -9.60
CA SER A 303 -15.97 -19.63 -10.40
C SER A 303 -16.36 -20.87 -9.58
N THR A 304 -15.72 -21.07 -8.43
CA THR A 304 -15.95 -22.20 -7.52
C THR A 304 -16.91 -21.89 -6.36
N LEU A 305 -17.68 -20.80 -6.46
CA LEU A 305 -18.62 -20.40 -5.41
C LEU A 305 -19.71 -21.45 -5.20
N VAL A 306 -19.66 -22.14 -4.06
CA VAL A 306 -20.68 -23.08 -3.59
C VAL A 306 -21.36 -22.52 -2.33
N PRO A 307 -22.61 -22.92 -2.01
CA PRO A 307 -23.25 -22.54 -0.76
C PRO A 307 -22.36 -22.91 0.44
N LEU A 308 -22.22 -21.98 1.40
CA LEU A 308 -21.35 -22.15 2.59
C LEU A 308 -21.64 -23.44 3.38
N LYS A 309 -22.87 -23.96 3.30
CA LYS A 309 -23.32 -25.19 3.99
C LYS A 309 -22.85 -26.49 3.33
N GLU A 310 -22.31 -26.43 2.11
CA GLU A 310 -21.88 -27.58 1.32
C GLU A 310 -20.36 -27.87 1.45
N LEU A 311 -19.63 -27.04 2.21
CA LEU A 311 -18.19 -27.12 2.50
C LEU A 311 -17.95 -27.68 3.91
#